data_AF-A0A1M6ZDJ2-F1
#
_entry.id   AF-A0A1M6ZDJ2-F1
#
_cell.length_a   1.000
_cell.length_b   1.000
_cell.length_c   1.000
_cell.angle_alpha   90.00
_cell.angle_beta   90.00
_cell.angle_gamma   90.00
#
_symmetry.space_group_name_H-M   'P 1'
#
loop_
_entity.id
_entity.type
_entity.pdbx_description
1 polymer ?
#
loop_
_entity_poly.entity_id
_entity_poly.type
_entity_poly.pdbx_seq_one_letter_code
_entity_poly.pdbx_strand_id
1 'polypeptide(L)'
;MASSSREVARRPEEDVPDPDSKWGWNGSFPNGGLAAGIFCIIALLAMTIGNHTGRIEDLYLVGTAAILAVGVLISIRNRRNAWRR
;
A
#
# COMPACT_ATOMS: atom_id res chain seq x y z
N MET A 1 -14.66 -18.06 -45.15
CA MET A 1 -14.72 -18.85 -43.90
C MET A 1 -13.28 -19.07 -43.44
N ALA A 2 -12.77 -18.63 -42.30
CA ALA A 2 -13.26 -17.83 -41.20
C ALA A 2 -12.05 -17.05 -40.66
N SER A 3 -12.11 -15.71 -40.65
CA SER A 3 -11.18 -14.89 -39.89
C SER A 3 -11.57 -15.03 -38.42
N SER A 4 -10.75 -15.72 -37.62
CA SER A 4 -10.99 -15.88 -36.19
C SER A 4 -10.61 -14.60 -35.46
N SER A 5 -11.45 -13.59 -35.65
CA SER A 5 -11.62 -12.43 -34.80
C SER A 5 -12.14 -12.88 -33.44
N ARG A 6 -11.24 -13.39 -32.60
CA ARG A 6 -11.39 -13.39 -31.14
C ARG A 6 -10.43 -12.31 -30.67
N GLU A 7 -10.87 -11.06 -30.65
CA GLU A 7 -11.38 -10.50 -29.40
C GLU A 7 -10.42 -10.78 -28.24
N VAL A 8 -9.18 -10.32 -28.43
CA VAL A 8 -8.43 -9.65 -27.37
C VAL A 8 -9.41 -8.67 -26.73
N ALA A 9 -10.04 -9.11 -25.65
CA ALA A 9 -10.96 -8.31 -24.87
C ALA A 9 -10.21 -7.05 -24.43
N ARG A 10 -10.48 -5.95 -25.12
CA ARG A 10 -10.07 -4.62 -24.76
C ARG A 10 -10.54 -4.37 -23.33
N ARG A 11 -9.60 -4.37 -22.39
CA ARG A 11 -9.83 -3.82 -21.06
C ARG A 11 -10.05 -2.30 -21.23
N PRO A 12 -10.94 -1.70 -20.43
CA PRO A 12 -11.29 -0.30 -20.60
C PRO A 12 -10.02 0.55 -20.51
N GLU A 13 -9.89 1.38 -21.52
CA GLU A 13 -8.79 2.28 -21.82
C GLU A 13 -8.71 3.39 -20.79
N GLU A 14 -7.66 3.43 -19.98
CA GLU A 14 -6.93 4.66 -19.60
C GLU A 14 -5.46 4.30 -19.33
N ASP A 15 -4.83 3.58 -20.27
CA ASP A 15 -3.37 3.51 -20.38
C ASP A 15 -2.97 4.45 -21.51
N VAL A 16 -2.98 5.76 -21.27
CA VAL A 16 -2.02 6.61 -21.99
C VAL A 16 -0.72 6.38 -21.23
N PRO A 17 0.24 5.61 -21.77
CA PRO A 17 1.51 5.45 -21.09
C PRO A 17 2.17 6.82 -21.07
N ASP A 18 2.27 7.40 -19.87
CA ASP A 18 3.14 8.54 -19.61
C ASP A 18 4.50 8.19 -20.25
N PRO A 19 5.08 9.01 -21.17
CA PRO A 19 6.29 8.65 -21.91
C PRO A 19 7.45 8.21 -21.01
N ASP A 20 7.41 8.64 -19.76
CA ASP A 20 8.35 8.42 -18.66
C ASP A 20 8.21 7.03 -18.03
N SER A 21 7.07 6.36 -18.25
CA SER A 21 6.73 5.05 -17.66
C SER A 21 7.63 3.90 -18.13
N LYS A 22 8.51 4.15 -19.10
CA LYS A 22 9.47 3.16 -19.61
C LYS A 22 10.65 2.90 -18.67
N TRP A 23 10.95 3.81 -17.72
CA TRP A 23 12.08 3.65 -16.79
C TRP A 23 11.77 2.69 -15.62
N GLY A 24 10.51 2.30 -15.42
CA GLY A 24 10.13 1.16 -14.56
C GLY A 24 9.95 1.45 -13.07
N TRP A 25 10.14 2.70 -12.61
CA TRP A 25 9.93 3.09 -11.21
C TRP A 25 8.44 3.26 -10.84
N ASN A 26 7.56 3.30 -11.83
CA ASN A 26 6.14 3.61 -11.69
C ASN A 26 5.28 2.38 -11.36
N GLY A 27 5.93 1.26 -11.00
CA GLY A 27 5.25 0.01 -10.68
C GLY A 27 4.48 0.12 -9.37
N SER A 28 3.15 -0.01 -9.44
CA SER A 28 2.33 -0.14 -8.23
C SER A 28 2.48 -1.54 -7.65
N PHE A 29 3.03 -1.64 -6.44
CA PHE A 29 3.05 -2.87 -5.65
C PHE A 29 1.93 -2.82 -4.60
N PRO A 30 0.71 -3.29 -4.93
CA PRO A 30 -0.42 -3.19 -4.02
C PRO A 30 -0.12 -3.85 -2.67
N ASN A 31 0.57 -4.98 -2.65
CA ASN A 31 0.94 -5.67 -1.41
C ASN A 31 2.22 -5.13 -0.78
N GLY A 32 3.13 -4.52 -1.57
CA GLY A 32 4.38 -3.95 -1.07
C GLY A 32 4.14 -2.83 -0.05
N GLY A 33 3.18 -1.94 -0.34
CA GLY A 33 2.79 -0.88 0.59
C GLY A 33 2.20 -1.40 1.91
N LEU A 34 1.44 -2.51 1.88
CA LEU A 34 0.91 -3.13 3.10
C LEU A 34 2.03 -3.76 3.93
N ALA A 35 2.93 -4.51 3.29
CA ALA A 35 4.06 -5.14 3.97
C ALA A 35 4.99 -4.09 4.61
N ALA A 36 5.32 -3.02 3.87
CA ALA A 36 6.12 -1.91 4.39
C ALA A 36 5.42 -1.21 5.57
N GLY A 37 4.10 -0.95 5.46
CA GLY A 37 3.33 -0.35 6.55
C GLY A 37 3.33 -1.21 7.82
N ILE A 38 3.08 -2.52 7.69
CA ILE A 38 3.12 -3.46 8.82
C ILE A 38 4.53 -3.53 9.42
N PHE A 39 5.56 -3.60 8.58
CA PHE A 39 6.95 -3.60 9.04
C PHE A 39 7.28 -2.34 9.85
N CYS A 40 6.91 -1.15 9.36
CA CYS A 40 7.13 0.10 10.09
C CYS A 40 6.41 0.14 11.44
N ILE A 41 5.16 -0.36 11.51
CA ILE A 41 4.42 -0.46 12.78
C ILE A 41 5.17 -1.35 13.77
N ILE A 42 5.61 -2.53 13.34
CA ILE A 42 6.37 -3.47 14.18
C ILE A 42 7.68 -2.83 14.64
N ALA A 43 8.41 -2.18 13.73
CA ALA A 43 9.68 -1.53 14.03
C ALA A 43 9.51 -0.42 15.09
N LEU A 44 8.51 0.45 14.93
CA LEU A 44 8.22 1.53 15.90
C LEU A 44 7.87 0.98 17.29
N LEU A 45 7.09 -0.11 17.36
CA LEU A 45 6.77 -0.76 18.63
C LEU A 45 7.97 -1.50 19.22
N ALA A 46 8.84 -2.09 18.41
CA ALA A 46 10.07 -2.70 18.89
C ALA A 46 11.02 -1.65 19.50
N MET A 47 11.02 -0.43 18.98
CA MET A 47 11.82 0.68 19.51
C MET A 47 11.38 1.13 20.91
N THR A 48 10.17 0.78 21.39
CA THR A 48 9.78 1.08 22.78
C THR A 48 10.46 0.18 23.80
N ILE A 49 11.15 -0.90 23.36
CA ILE A 49 11.84 -1.83 24.23
C ILE A 49 13.28 -1.36 24.39
N GLY A 50 13.64 -0.83 25.56
CA GLY A 50 15.03 -0.50 25.88
C GLY A 50 15.19 0.73 26.77
N ASN A 51 16.11 1.61 26.35
CA ASN A 51 16.74 2.66 27.16
C ASN A 51 15.87 3.91 27.43
N HIS A 52 14.55 3.81 27.33
CA HIS A 52 13.70 4.97 27.52
C HIS A 52 13.60 5.31 29.02
N THR A 53 14.09 6.49 29.37
CA THR A 53 14.00 7.03 30.74
C THR A 53 12.72 7.84 30.95
N GLY A 54 12.11 8.34 29.87
CA GLY A 54 10.87 9.12 29.90
C GLY A 54 9.79 8.56 28.98
N ARG A 55 8.53 8.86 29.29
CA ARG A 55 7.36 8.33 28.55
C ARG A 55 7.00 9.11 27.29
N ILE A 56 7.64 10.25 27.06
CA ILE A 56 7.34 11.11 25.91
C ILE A 56 7.74 10.44 24.60
N GLU A 57 8.91 9.80 24.57
CA GLU A 57 9.39 9.06 23.40
C GLU A 57 8.44 7.91 23.05
N ASP A 58 8.03 7.12 24.05
CA ASP A 58 7.02 6.05 23.88
C ASP A 58 5.70 6.59 23.32
N LEU A 59 5.24 7.75 23.80
CA LEU A 59 4.01 8.38 23.32
C LEU A 59 4.08 8.72 21.83
N TYR A 60 5.21 9.25 21.36
CA TYR A 60 5.41 9.54 19.93
C TYR A 60 5.54 8.26 19.10
N LEU A 61 6.29 7.26 19.58
CA LEU A 61 6.45 5.98 18.88
C LEU A 61 5.12 5.23 18.75
N VAL A 62 4.41 5.06 19.86
CA VAL A 62 3.10 4.37 19.89
C VAL A 62 2.04 5.19 19.14
N GLY A 63 2.03 6.52 19.31
CA GLY A 63 1.11 7.40 18.58
C GLY A 63 1.29 7.31 17.07
N THR A 64 2.54 7.34 16.60
CA THR A 64 2.85 7.22 15.16
C THR A 64 2.50 5.82 14.65
N ALA A 65 2.83 4.77 15.41
CA ALA A 65 2.46 3.40 15.07
C ALA A 65 0.93 3.22 14.97
N ALA A 66 0.16 3.84 15.86
CA ALA A 66 -1.30 3.80 15.82
C ALA A 66 -1.86 4.48 14.56
N ILE A 67 -1.33 5.65 14.18
CA ILE A 67 -1.74 6.35 12.96
C ILE A 67 -1.47 5.47 11.72
N LEU A 68 -0.29 4.86 11.63
CA LEU A 68 0.04 3.94 10.54
C LEU A 68 -0.88 2.71 10.51
N ALA A 69 -1.18 2.13 11.67
CA ALA A 69 -2.09 0.99 11.78
C ALA A 69 -3.49 1.31 11.26
N VAL A 70 -4.02 2.49 11.60
CA VAL A 70 -5.30 2.98 11.06
C VAL A 70 -5.24 3.13 9.54
N GLY A 71 -4.15 3.71 9.00
CA GLY A 71 -3.96 3.83 7.54
C GLY A 71 -3.95 2.47 6.82
N VAL A 72 -3.25 1.48 7.38
CA VAL A 72 -3.22 0.10 6.86
C VAL A 72 -4.61 -0.53 6.90
N LEU A 73 -5.35 -0.39 8.01
CA LEU A 73 -6.71 -0.91 8.15
C LEU A 73 -7.68 -0.29 7.13
N ILE A 74 -7.60 1.03 6.93
CA ILE A 74 -8.41 1.73 5.91
C ILE A 74 -8.07 1.23 4.51
N SER A 75 -6.78 1.05 4.20
CA SER A 75 -6.31 0.51 2.92
C SER A 75 -6.90 -0.89 2.68
N ILE A 76 -6.83 -1.79 3.67
CA ILE A 76 -7.41 -3.13 3.59
C ILE A 76 -8.93 -3.06 3.40
N ARG A 77 -9.63 -2.21 4.18
CA ARG A 77 -11.07 -2.03 4.08
C ARG A 77 -11.50 -1.53 2.69
N ASN A 78 -10.77 -0.56 2.13
CA ASN A 78 -11.07 0.00 0.82
C ASN A 78 -10.89 -1.04 -0.28
N ARG A 79 -9.84 -1.88 -0.21
CA ARG A 79 -9.64 -3.00 -1.16
C ARG A 79 -10.77 -4.03 -1.06
N ARG A 80 -11.16 -4.40 0.16
CA ARG A 80 -12.25 -5.37 0.40
C ARG A 80 -13.60 -4.87 -0.08
N ASN A 81 -13.81 -3.56 -0.09
CA ASN A 81 -15.07 -2.93 -0.53
C ASN A 81 -14.98 -2.34 -1.94
N ALA A 82 -13.93 -2.65 -2.70
CA ALA A 82 -13.75 -2.12 -4.06
C ALA A 82 -14.90 -2.52 -5.00
N TRP A 83 -15.55 -3.66 -4.76
CA TRP A 83 -16.71 -4.15 -5.52
C TRP A 83 -18.03 -3.42 -5.21
N ARG A 84 -18.06 -2.56 -4.18
CA ARG A 84 -19.24 -1.77 -3.80
C ARG A 84 -19.22 -0.35 -4.36
N ARG A 85 -18.16 0.03 -5.08
CA ARG A 85 -18.05 1.29 -5.82
C ARG A 85 -18.11 0.98 -7.31
#